data_AF-A0A1F4QXM4-F1
#
_entry.id   AF-A0A1F4QXM4-F1
#
_cell.length_a   1.000
_cell.length_b   1.000
_cell.length_c   1.000
_cell.angle_alpha   90.00
_cell.angle_beta   90.00
_cell.angle_gamma   90.00
#
_symmetry.space_group_name_H-M   'P 1'
#
loop_
_entity.id
_entity.type
_entity.pdbx_description
1 polymer ?
#
loop_
_entity_poly.entity_id
_entity_poly.type
_entity_poly.pdbx_seq_one_letter_code
_entity_poly.pdbx_strand_id
1 'polypeptide(L)'
;MKKIILHIFLLSLLYPTFALTQGGQNTDNENGRIRQVYEQLNVAKDLLNAFPDRRAEEWIKQAEQLLGEASTLLAGRHRSLAMAKINTANALLQQAINELSITPLERLQDQVEELIRRAEQTVAGSGSKEAERLIKNAKENCGQGMSAFKNNNYRKSMEHYRVAKFLLEKALNIAQGPQGDINERIEIEKNRFEELLNRAEKAAATCQKQNAQRLLQQARQQYQNTREAVNRGDFKFALSLYYNATRLLLRVIDICEGRFVSDQDQMTEELEMLGELLAAAREQASTAQGQRNVMLFNRANRLYHEAEESIRQGKYVVARRQIDLARNLTSRMPMAGGRIDIRDRAYQELERLKTDIERFSGENQFGATPHAKAMLQAAEHSVKDAERYLESGRTGIALQAILAGNRFVSALQAPSPIDPATNLEKLSADLDRLKSEIESLQNDEQLAPEAKELLEAAEQMVSRAQQSLDDNELELAGEYIKLGFNLVQKSKE
;
A
#
# COMPACT_ATOMS: atom_id res chain seq x y z
N MET A 1 9.11 33.84 -26.95
CA MET A 1 8.14 32.92 -27.58
C MET A 1 6.68 33.11 -27.10
N LYS A 2 6.30 34.26 -26.53
CA LYS A 2 4.92 34.50 -26.03
C LYS A 2 3.95 35.15 -27.06
N LYS A 3 4.38 35.40 -28.30
CA LYS A 3 3.57 36.13 -29.31
C LYS A 3 3.05 35.28 -30.48
N ILE A 4 3.49 34.03 -30.64
CA ILE A 4 3.09 33.17 -31.78
C ILE A 4 1.87 32.30 -31.43
N ILE A 5 1.64 31.99 -30.15
CA ILE A 5 0.54 31.12 -29.72
C ILE A 5 -0.83 31.85 -29.75
N LEU A 6 -0.84 33.18 -29.66
CA LEU A 6 -2.08 33.97 -29.65
C LEU A 6 -2.74 34.08 -31.04
N HIS A 7 -2.02 33.80 -32.14
CA HIS A 7 -2.57 33.93 -33.50
C HIS A 7 -3.21 32.65 -34.05
N ILE A 8 -3.02 31.50 -33.41
CA ILE A 8 -3.67 30.24 -33.83
C ILE A 8 -5.06 30.09 -33.18
N PHE A 9 -5.33 30.80 -32.08
CA PHE A 9 -6.60 30.68 -31.36
C PHE A 9 -7.74 31.60 -31.86
N LEU A 10 -7.44 32.57 -32.74
CA LEU A 10 -8.41 33.60 -33.14
C LEU A 10 -8.98 33.41 -34.55
N LEU A 11 -8.58 32.35 -35.28
CA LEU A 11 -8.96 32.12 -36.68
C LEU A 11 -9.99 30.99 -36.88
N SER A 12 -10.46 30.35 -35.81
CA SER A 12 -11.54 29.34 -35.86
C SER A 12 -12.93 29.91 -35.53
N LEU A 13 -13.07 31.22 -35.31
CA LEU A 13 -14.30 31.83 -34.80
C LEU A 13 -15.20 32.54 -35.83
N LEU A 14 -14.87 32.55 -37.13
CA LEU A 14 -15.73 33.20 -38.13
C LEU A 14 -15.64 32.52 -39.50
N TYR A 15 -16.71 31.84 -39.94
CA TYR A 15 -17.29 31.97 -41.28
C TYR A 15 -18.80 31.65 -41.27
N PRO A 16 -19.63 32.29 -42.13
CA PRO A 16 -21.07 32.44 -41.97
C PRO A 16 -21.92 31.46 -42.81
N THR A 17 -23.22 31.53 -42.58
CA THR A 17 -24.34 30.76 -43.16
C THR A 17 -24.49 30.84 -44.68
N PHE A 18 -24.69 29.70 -45.36
CA PHE A 18 -25.58 29.59 -46.55
C PHE A 18 -26.14 28.16 -46.78
N ALA A 19 -27.47 28.12 -46.93
CA ALA A 19 -28.36 27.27 -47.75
C ALA A 19 -28.31 25.72 -47.73
N LEU A 20 -29.42 25.17 -47.19
CA LEU A 20 -30.33 24.14 -47.76
C LEU A 20 -29.73 22.98 -48.58
N THR A 21 -29.81 21.77 -48.02
CA THR A 21 -30.34 20.50 -48.57
C THR A 21 -29.61 19.26 -48.03
N GLN A 22 -29.69 18.95 -46.73
CA GLN A 22 -29.18 17.66 -46.22
C GLN A 22 -29.96 17.18 -44.99
N GLY A 23 -31.11 16.52 -45.22
CA GLY A 23 -31.91 15.92 -44.15
C GLY A 23 -31.28 14.65 -43.52
N GLY A 24 -30.22 14.08 -44.11
CA GLY A 24 -29.57 12.86 -43.62
C GLY A 24 -28.20 13.07 -42.95
N GLN A 25 -27.35 13.97 -43.46
CA GLN A 25 -26.00 14.18 -42.91
C GLN A 25 -25.98 15.08 -41.67
N ASN A 26 -26.95 15.99 -41.53
CA ASN A 26 -26.99 16.94 -40.41
C ASN A 26 -27.46 16.28 -39.10
N THR A 27 -28.35 15.30 -39.19
CA THR A 27 -28.90 14.58 -38.03
C THR A 27 -27.86 13.68 -37.35
N ASP A 28 -26.96 13.07 -38.11
CA ASP A 28 -25.89 12.21 -37.58
C ASP A 28 -24.81 13.03 -36.85
N ASN A 29 -24.47 14.21 -37.40
CA ASN A 29 -23.55 15.16 -36.77
C ASN A 29 -24.15 15.74 -35.47
N GLU A 30 -25.44 16.08 -35.49
CA GLU A 30 -26.16 16.52 -34.28
C GLU A 30 -26.22 15.44 -33.21
N ASN A 31 -26.55 14.20 -33.56
CA ASN A 31 -26.57 13.09 -32.60
C ASN A 31 -25.18 12.84 -31.98
N GLY A 32 -24.11 12.99 -32.78
CA GLY A 32 -22.73 12.96 -32.29
C GLY A 32 -22.44 14.08 -31.29
N ARG A 33 -22.85 15.32 -31.57
CA ARG A 33 -22.72 16.45 -30.64
C ARG A 33 -23.49 16.24 -29.35
N ILE A 34 -24.71 15.71 -29.42
CA ILE A 34 -25.51 15.42 -28.22
C ILE A 34 -24.75 14.44 -27.33
N ARG A 35 -24.24 13.34 -27.90
CA ARG A 35 -23.44 12.36 -27.16
C ARG A 35 -22.22 12.98 -26.49
N GLN A 36 -21.49 13.83 -27.22
CA GLN A 36 -20.31 14.53 -26.70
C GLN A 36 -20.63 15.41 -25.49
N VAL A 37 -21.77 16.11 -25.48
CA VAL A 37 -22.15 16.97 -24.35
C VAL A 37 -22.54 16.14 -23.11
N TYR A 38 -23.18 14.97 -23.30
CA TYR A 38 -23.42 14.03 -22.19
C TYR A 38 -22.12 13.42 -21.65
N GLU A 39 -21.15 13.14 -22.51
CA GLU A 39 -19.80 12.70 -22.08
C GLU A 39 -19.09 13.79 -21.28
N GLN A 40 -19.16 15.05 -21.73
CA GLN A 40 -18.62 16.19 -20.98
C GLN A 40 -19.30 16.40 -19.63
N LEU A 41 -20.61 16.16 -19.54
CA LEU A 41 -21.32 16.19 -18.26
C LEU A 41 -20.72 15.18 -17.28
N ASN A 42 -20.46 13.96 -17.74
CA ASN A 42 -19.83 12.94 -16.90
C ASN A 42 -18.42 13.34 -16.48
N VAL A 43 -17.62 13.88 -17.41
CA VAL A 43 -16.27 14.40 -17.09
C VAL A 43 -16.34 15.53 -16.07
N ALA A 44 -17.28 16.46 -16.20
CA ALA A 44 -17.44 17.58 -15.28
C ALA A 44 -17.85 17.10 -13.88
N LYS A 45 -18.73 16.10 -13.79
CA LYS A 45 -19.09 15.46 -12.51
C LYS A 45 -17.92 14.72 -11.87
N ASP A 46 -17.15 13.98 -12.66
CA ASP A 46 -15.96 13.29 -12.19
C ASP A 46 -14.91 14.27 -11.66
N LEU A 47 -14.74 15.40 -12.35
CA LEU A 47 -13.88 16.49 -11.90
C LEU A 47 -14.43 17.17 -10.64
N LEU A 48 -15.73 17.43 -10.54
CA LEU A 48 -16.34 18.03 -9.36
C LEU A 48 -16.20 17.14 -8.12
N ASN A 49 -16.35 15.82 -8.31
CA ASN A 49 -16.12 14.84 -7.25
C ASN A 49 -14.66 14.86 -6.78
N ALA A 50 -13.71 15.00 -7.71
CA ALA A 50 -12.30 15.09 -7.39
C ALA A 50 -11.88 16.47 -6.83
N PHE A 51 -12.60 17.53 -7.18
CA PHE A 51 -12.29 18.93 -6.85
C PHE A 51 -13.58 19.71 -6.53
N PRO A 52 -14.14 19.60 -5.32
CA PRO A 52 -15.39 20.28 -4.99
C PRO A 52 -15.25 21.80 -5.11
N ASP A 53 -16.01 22.42 -6.01
CA ASP A 53 -16.15 23.88 -6.14
C ASP A 53 -17.63 24.24 -6.29
N ARG A 54 -18.10 25.17 -5.44
CA ARG A 54 -19.52 25.53 -5.35
C ARG A 54 -20.04 26.18 -6.64
N ARG A 55 -19.23 26.98 -7.32
CA ARG A 55 -19.63 27.66 -8.56
C ARG A 55 -19.69 26.65 -9.71
N ALA A 56 -18.71 25.75 -9.79
CA ALA A 56 -18.72 24.67 -10.77
C ALA A 56 -19.87 23.67 -10.55
N GLU A 57 -20.21 23.35 -9.29
CA GLU A 57 -21.39 22.55 -8.95
C GLU A 57 -22.69 23.19 -9.46
N GLU A 58 -22.84 24.50 -9.28
CA GLU A 58 -24.01 25.25 -9.76
C GLU A 58 -24.11 25.22 -11.30
N TRP A 59 -23.00 25.38 -12.02
CA TRP A 59 -22.98 25.27 -13.48
C TRP A 59 -23.30 23.86 -13.98
N ILE A 60 -22.79 22.82 -13.32
CA ILE A 60 -23.09 21.42 -13.67
C ILE A 60 -24.57 21.11 -13.45
N LYS A 61 -25.16 21.51 -12.31
CA LYS A 61 -26.60 21.33 -12.05
C LYS A 61 -27.47 22.02 -13.09
N GLN A 62 -27.11 23.24 -13.49
CA GLN A 62 -27.83 23.96 -14.55
C GLN A 62 -27.70 23.27 -15.91
N ALA A 63 -26.51 22.74 -16.25
CA ALA A 63 -26.30 21.99 -17.48
C ALA A 63 -27.13 20.68 -17.50
N GLU A 64 -27.21 19.97 -16.38
CA GLU A 64 -28.07 18.78 -16.26
C GLU A 64 -29.54 19.08 -16.49
N GLN A 65 -30.04 20.16 -15.88
CA GLN A 65 -31.42 20.59 -16.08
C GLN A 65 -31.69 20.88 -17.56
N LEU A 66 -30.80 21.63 -18.22
CA LEU A 66 -30.91 21.96 -19.64
C LEU A 66 -30.87 20.71 -20.53
N LEU A 67 -30.07 19.70 -20.20
CA LEU A 67 -30.04 18.42 -20.92
C LEU A 67 -31.31 17.59 -20.70
N GLY A 68 -31.88 17.62 -19.50
CA GLY A 68 -33.19 17.04 -19.21
C GLY A 68 -34.30 17.70 -20.05
N GLU A 69 -34.35 19.03 -20.08
CA GLU A 69 -35.27 19.80 -20.92
C GLU A 69 -35.06 19.49 -22.42
N ALA A 70 -33.81 19.42 -22.88
CA ALA A 70 -33.51 19.08 -24.27
C ALA A 70 -34.00 17.68 -24.66
N SER A 71 -33.89 16.70 -23.76
CA SER A 71 -34.34 15.32 -24.01
C SER A 71 -35.86 15.24 -24.23
N THR A 72 -36.64 15.99 -23.44
CA THR A 72 -38.10 16.06 -23.59
C THR A 72 -38.50 16.78 -24.89
N LEU A 73 -37.78 17.85 -25.26
CA LEU A 73 -37.98 18.56 -26.53
C LEU A 73 -37.64 17.69 -27.75
N LEU A 74 -36.60 16.86 -27.68
CA LEU A 74 -36.29 15.89 -28.74
C LEU A 74 -37.39 14.85 -28.90
N ALA A 75 -37.94 14.32 -27.80
CA ALA A 75 -39.08 13.40 -27.84
C ALA A 75 -40.34 14.07 -28.44
N GLY A 76 -40.56 15.34 -28.14
CA GLY A 76 -41.63 16.17 -28.71
C GLY A 76 -41.39 16.68 -30.13
N ARG A 77 -40.30 16.25 -30.81
CA ARG A 77 -39.89 16.70 -32.16
C ARG A 77 -39.57 18.20 -32.27
N HIS A 78 -39.33 18.90 -31.16
CA HIS A 78 -38.91 20.30 -31.11
C HIS A 78 -37.39 20.44 -31.16
N ARG A 79 -36.80 19.98 -32.27
CA ARG A 79 -35.35 19.77 -32.42
C ARG A 79 -34.51 21.05 -32.31
N SER A 80 -34.98 22.18 -32.85
CA SER A 80 -34.24 23.46 -32.79
C SER A 80 -34.10 23.98 -31.35
N LEU A 81 -35.17 23.91 -30.56
CA LEU A 81 -35.18 24.31 -29.15
C LEU A 81 -34.32 23.38 -28.31
N ALA A 82 -34.36 22.07 -28.58
CA ALA A 82 -33.48 21.10 -27.93
C ALA A 82 -32.01 21.43 -28.18
N MET A 83 -31.62 21.71 -29.44
CA MET A 83 -30.24 22.05 -29.77
C MET A 83 -29.78 23.36 -29.13
N ALA A 84 -30.66 24.35 -28.98
CA ALA A 84 -30.34 25.57 -28.25
C ALA A 84 -30.00 25.26 -26.78
N LYS A 85 -30.80 24.43 -26.11
CA LYS A 85 -30.57 23.99 -24.73
C LYS A 85 -29.25 23.21 -24.58
N ILE A 86 -28.95 22.32 -25.53
CA ILE A 86 -27.72 21.51 -25.55
C ILE A 86 -26.48 22.40 -25.74
N ASN A 87 -26.56 23.44 -26.56
CA ASN A 87 -25.47 24.39 -26.73
C ASN A 87 -25.20 25.20 -25.45
N THR A 88 -26.26 25.64 -24.75
CA THR A 88 -26.12 26.32 -23.46
C THR A 88 -25.54 25.39 -22.39
N ALA A 89 -26.00 24.13 -22.33
CA ALA A 89 -25.44 23.13 -21.42
C ALA A 89 -23.95 22.90 -21.68
N ASN A 90 -23.54 22.76 -22.95
CA ASN A 90 -22.13 22.62 -23.34
C ASN A 90 -21.28 23.81 -22.85
N ALA A 91 -21.75 25.05 -23.01
CA ALA A 91 -21.02 26.22 -22.55
C ALA A 91 -20.80 26.23 -21.02
N LEU A 92 -21.83 25.87 -20.24
CA LEU A 92 -21.74 25.74 -18.78
C LEU A 92 -20.78 24.62 -18.37
N LEU A 93 -20.82 23.48 -19.07
CA LEU A 93 -19.91 22.36 -18.82
C LEU A 93 -18.47 22.72 -19.13
N GLN A 94 -18.20 23.46 -20.20
CA GLN A 94 -16.85 23.96 -20.49
C GLN A 94 -16.34 24.91 -19.40
N GLN A 95 -17.19 25.81 -18.89
CA GLN A 95 -16.84 26.70 -17.78
C GLN A 95 -16.52 25.90 -16.50
N ALA A 96 -17.36 24.93 -16.16
CA ALA A 96 -17.14 24.05 -15.01
C ALA A 96 -15.84 23.24 -15.15
N ILE A 97 -15.62 22.59 -16.29
CA ILE A 97 -14.40 21.82 -16.55
C ILE A 97 -13.16 22.72 -16.42
N ASN A 98 -13.17 23.92 -16.99
CA ASN A 98 -12.03 24.84 -16.91
C ASN A 98 -11.71 25.25 -15.46
N GLU A 99 -12.74 25.61 -14.67
CA GLU A 99 -12.56 26.00 -13.27
C GLU A 99 -12.07 24.83 -12.40
N LEU A 100 -12.58 23.62 -12.67
CA LEU A 100 -12.25 22.41 -11.90
C LEU A 100 -10.90 21.78 -12.26
N SER A 101 -10.37 22.07 -13.46
CA SER A 101 -9.21 21.36 -13.97
C SER A 101 -8.07 22.26 -14.42
N ILE A 102 -8.31 23.24 -15.30
CA ILE A 102 -7.25 24.03 -15.92
C ILE A 102 -6.65 25.01 -14.91
N THR A 103 -7.47 25.80 -14.23
CA THR A 103 -6.99 26.85 -13.31
C THR A 103 -6.19 26.29 -12.12
N PRO A 104 -6.61 25.19 -11.45
CA PRO A 104 -5.81 24.58 -10.38
C PRO A 104 -4.53 23.92 -10.89
N LEU A 105 -4.59 23.33 -12.09
CA LEU A 105 -3.45 22.66 -12.71
C LEU A 105 -2.38 23.66 -13.15
N GLU A 106 -2.76 24.81 -13.74
CA GLU A 106 -1.83 25.89 -14.08
C GLU A 106 -1.13 26.43 -12.83
N ARG A 107 -1.88 26.68 -11.75
CA ARG A 107 -1.28 27.09 -10.46
C ARG A 107 -0.31 26.05 -9.91
N LEU A 108 -0.66 24.77 -10.03
CA LEU A 108 0.21 23.69 -9.56
C LEU A 108 1.46 23.56 -10.44
N GLN A 109 1.32 23.72 -11.75
CA GLN A 109 2.45 23.74 -12.67
C GLN A 109 3.40 24.89 -12.33
N ASP A 110 2.90 26.10 -12.12
CA ASP A 110 3.72 27.26 -11.72
C ASP A 110 4.48 26.99 -10.41
N GLN A 111 3.80 26.40 -9.42
CA GLN A 111 4.43 26.01 -8.15
C GLN A 111 5.55 24.98 -8.34
N VAL A 112 5.32 23.98 -9.19
CA VAL A 112 6.29 22.93 -9.47
C VAL A 112 7.49 23.49 -10.23
N GLU A 113 7.27 24.37 -11.21
CA GLU A 113 8.35 25.04 -11.94
C GLU A 113 9.23 25.91 -11.02
N GLU A 114 8.62 26.65 -10.10
CA GLU A 114 9.35 27.38 -9.05
C GLU A 114 10.16 26.43 -8.16
N LEU A 115 9.55 25.34 -7.70
CA LEU A 115 10.20 24.34 -6.86
C LEU A 115 11.36 23.64 -7.57
N ILE A 116 11.24 23.34 -8.88
CA ILE A 116 12.35 22.81 -9.68
C ILE A 116 13.52 23.78 -9.63
N ARG A 117 13.30 25.05 -9.97
CA ARG A 117 14.37 26.05 -9.99
C ARG A 117 15.03 26.18 -8.62
N ARG A 118 14.23 26.23 -7.55
CA ARG A 118 14.74 26.31 -6.17
C ARG A 118 15.53 25.05 -5.78
N ALA A 119 15.01 23.88 -6.12
CA ALA A 119 15.65 22.59 -5.83
C ALA A 119 16.98 22.46 -6.57
N GLU A 120 17.04 22.78 -7.86
CA GLU A 120 18.28 22.73 -8.64
C GLU A 120 19.35 23.66 -8.08
N GLN A 121 19.00 24.89 -7.71
CA GLN A 121 19.93 25.84 -7.11
C GLN A 121 20.47 25.35 -5.76
N THR A 122 19.59 24.79 -4.93
CA THR A 122 19.93 24.33 -3.59
C THR A 122 20.72 23.03 -3.62
N VAL A 123 20.34 22.10 -4.50
CA VAL A 123 20.93 20.76 -4.62
C VAL A 123 22.30 20.81 -5.29
N ALA A 124 22.50 21.66 -6.29
CA ALA A 124 23.79 21.82 -6.97
C ALA A 124 24.94 22.22 -6.01
N GLY A 125 24.63 22.86 -4.87
CA GLY A 125 25.61 23.21 -3.83
C GLY A 125 25.78 22.16 -2.72
N SER A 126 24.90 21.15 -2.66
CA SER A 126 24.81 20.16 -1.55
C SER A 126 25.63 18.87 -1.75
N GLY A 127 25.94 18.52 -3.00
CA GLY A 127 26.60 17.25 -3.35
C GLY A 127 25.76 15.98 -3.12
N SER A 128 24.46 16.10 -2.83
CA SER A 128 23.59 14.94 -2.57
C SER A 128 23.07 14.30 -3.85
N LYS A 129 23.66 13.15 -4.23
CA LYS A 129 23.21 12.33 -5.37
C LYS A 129 21.76 11.84 -5.24
N GLU A 130 21.27 11.67 -4.02
CA GLU A 130 19.89 11.29 -3.77
C GLU A 130 18.92 12.44 -4.12
N ALA A 131 19.24 13.66 -3.69
CA ALA A 131 18.44 14.84 -4.02
C ALA A 131 18.44 15.14 -5.53
N GLU A 132 19.59 14.95 -6.20
CA GLU A 132 19.69 15.04 -7.66
C GLU A 132 18.79 14.03 -8.37
N ARG A 133 18.74 12.79 -7.88
CA ARG A 133 17.86 11.74 -8.42
C ARG A 133 16.39 12.10 -8.24
N LEU A 134 16.00 12.65 -7.08
CA LEU A 134 14.63 13.09 -6.83
C LEU A 134 14.21 14.24 -7.75
N ILE A 135 15.08 15.23 -8.00
CA ILE A 135 14.81 16.29 -8.99
C ILE A 135 14.60 15.68 -10.38
N LYS A 136 15.46 14.73 -10.78
CA LYS A 136 15.34 14.07 -12.09
C LYS A 136 13.97 13.38 -12.22
N ASN A 137 13.58 12.57 -11.23
CA ASN A 137 12.28 11.89 -11.21
C ASN A 137 11.10 12.88 -11.19
N ALA A 138 11.24 14.02 -10.51
CA ALA A 138 10.23 15.07 -10.51
C ALA A 138 10.04 15.69 -11.90
N LYS A 139 11.13 15.94 -12.63
CA LYS A 139 11.09 16.45 -14.01
C LYS A 139 10.47 15.44 -14.98
N GLU A 140 10.76 14.15 -14.81
CA GLU A 140 10.13 13.08 -15.60
C GLU A 140 8.61 13.07 -15.37
N ASN A 141 8.17 13.20 -14.11
CA ASN A 141 6.75 13.36 -13.78
C ASN A 141 6.15 14.64 -14.38
N CYS A 142 6.86 15.77 -14.38
CA CYS A 142 6.38 16.99 -15.07
C CYS A 142 6.17 16.76 -16.57
N GLY A 143 7.08 16.01 -17.23
CA GLY A 143 6.93 15.63 -18.63
C GLY A 143 5.70 14.76 -18.88
N GLN A 144 5.44 13.78 -18.00
CA GLN A 144 4.25 12.93 -18.05
C GLN A 144 2.96 13.73 -17.79
N GLY A 145 2.99 14.65 -16.82
CA GLY A 145 1.89 15.57 -16.52
C GLY A 145 1.55 16.44 -17.72
N MET A 146 2.55 17.07 -18.33
CA MET A 146 2.39 17.87 -19.56
C MET A 146 1.83 17.04 -20.73
N SER A 147 2.28 15.79 -20.90
CA SER A 147 1.73 14.91 -21.93
C SER A 147 0.26 14.55 -21.65
N ALA A 148 -0.10 14.30 -20.38
CA ALA A 148 -1.47 14.04 -19.99
C ALA A 148 -2.37 15.26 -20.20
N PHE A 149 -1.87 16.47 -19.91
CA PHE A 149 -2.56 17.72 -20.18
C PHE A 149 -2.86 17.91 -21.68
N LYS A 150 -1.87 17.71 -22.55
CA LYS A 150 -2.04 17.78 -24.01
C LYS A 150 -3.07 16.78 -24.55
N ASN A 151 -3.23 15.65 -23.86
CA ASN A 151 -4.20 14.62 -24.19
C ASN A 151 -5.57 14.84 -23.50
N ASN A 152 -5.81 16.03 -22.93
CA ASN A 152 -7.01 16.40 -22.16
C ASN A 152 -7.28 15.49 -20.95
N ASN A 153 -6.28 14.78 -20.46
CA ASN A 153 -6.37 13.97 -19.25
C ASN A 153 -5.90 14.80 -18.05
N TYR A 154 -6.71 15.80 -17.68
CA TYR A 154 -6.37 16.77 -16.65
C TYR A 154 -6.16 16.15 -15.27
N ARG A 155 -6.92 15.10 -14.95
CA ARG A 155 -6.77 14.35 -13.71
C ARG A 155 -5.39 13.69 -13.62
N LYS A 156 -5.00 12.93 -14.64
CA LYS A 156 -3.68 12.31 -14.69
C LYS A 156 -2.56 13.35 -14.69
N SER A 157 -2.79 14.48 -15.37
CA SER A 157 -1.88 15.62 -15.33
C SER A 157 -1.64 16.11 -13.90
N MET A 158 -2.71 16.39 -13.14
CA MET A 158 -2.60 16.86 -11.76
C MET A 158 -1.88 15.87 -10.85
N GLU A 159 -2.12 14.57 -10.99
CA GLU A 159 -1.41 13.56 -10.18
C GLU A 159 0.10 13.59 -10.43
N HIS A 160 0.52 13.62 -11.69
CA HIS A 160 1.95 13.73 -12.02
C HIS A 160 2.57 15.02 -11.47
N TYR A 161 1.87 16.16 -11.51
CA TYR A 161 2.38 17.40 -10.92
C TYR A 161 2.41 17.35 -9.37
N ARG A 162 1.46 16.67 -8.71
CA ARG A 162 1.51 16.45 -7.26
C ARG A 162 2.70 15.60 -6.85
N VAL A 163 2.97 14.53 -7.60
CA VAL A 163 4.15 13.68 -7.39
C VAL A 163 5.43 14.48 -7.61
N ALA A 164 5.51 15.27 -8.68
CA ALA A 164 6.64 16.14 -8.93
C ALA A 164 6.88 17.12 -7.77
N LYS A 165 5.83 17.78 -7.29
CA LYS A 165 5.89 18.68 -6.13
C LYS A 165 6.46 17.97 -4.89
N PHE A 166 5.92 16.80 -4.55
CA PHE A 166 6.38 16.00 -3.42
C PHE A 166 7.87 15.64 -3.52
N LEU A 167 8.31 15.17 -4.69
CA LEU A 167 9.70 14.79 -4.93
C LEU A 167 10.66 15.99 -4.81
N LEU A 168 10.22 17.17 -5.25
CA LEU A 168 11.01 18.41 -5.15
C LEU A 168 11.10 18.92 -3.71
N GLU A 169 10.02 18.87 -2.96
CA GLU A 169 10.02 19.17 -1.53
C GLU A 169 10.99 18.24 -0.77
N LYS A 170 10.95 16.94 -1.09
CA LYS A 170 11.90 15.95 -0.54
C LYS A 170 13.35 16.26 -0.95
N ALA A 171 13.59 16.59 -2.22
CA ALA A 171 14.93 16.94 -2.70
C ALA A 171 15.50 18.19 -2.00
N LEU A 172 14.68 19.23 -1.84
CA LEU A 172 15.03 20.42 -1.09
C LEU A 172 15.37 20.09 0.37
N ASN A 173 14.57 19.26 1.03
CA ASN A 173 14.81 18.83 2.41
C ASN A 173 16.13 18.05 2.57
N ILE A 174 16.55 17.31 1.55
CA ILE A 174 17.83 16.58 1.57
C ILE A 174 19.00 17.54 1.31
N ALA A 175 18.88 18.43 0.32
CA ALA A 175 19.98 19.32 -0.07
C ALA A 175 20.23 20.48 0.88
N GLN A 176 19.21 20.93 1.60
CA GLN A 176 19.39 21.94 2.65
C GLN A 176 20.17 21.36 3.86
N GLY A 177 20.42 20.05 3.89
CA GLY A 177 21.02 19.38 5.04
C GLY A 177 20.15 19.59 6.30
N PRO A 178 20.66 19.28 7.50
CA PRO A 178 19.98 19.60 8.75
C PRO A 178 20.06 21.12 9.03
N GLN A 179 19.43 21.94 8.20
CA GLN A 179 19.11 23.33 8.52
C GLN A 179 17.73 23.32 9.18
N GLY A 180 17.76 23.07 10.48
CA GLY A 180 16.60 22.81 11.34
C GLY A 180 16.97 21.70 12.31
N ASP A 181 16.68 21.89 13.59
CA ASP A 181 16.86 20.84 14.59
C ASP A 181 16.12 19.58 14.09
N ILE A 182 16.78 18.41 14.12
CA ILE A 182 16.14 17.16 13.72
C ILE A 182 14.86 16.91 14.54
N ASN A 183 14.81 17.45 15.76
CA ASN A 183 13.61 17.48 16.59
C ASN A 183 12.51 18.38 16.01
N GLU A 184 12.86 19.55 15.47
CA GLU A 184 11.91 20.46 14.82
C GLU A 184 11.28 19.80 13.58
N ARG A 185 12.08 19.08 12.78
CA ARG A 185 11.56 18.30 11.65
C ARG A 185 10.63 17.17 12.08
N ILE A 186 10.97 16.47 13.15
CA ILE A 186 10.10 15.43 13.73
C ILE A 186 8.78 16.03 14.18
N GLU A 187 8.78 17.19 14.83
CA GLU A 187 7.54 17.87 15.24
C GLU A 187 6.72 18.37 14.06
N ILE A 188 7.36 18.88 12.99
CA ILE A 188 6.67 19.26 11.75
C ILE A 188 5.98 18.05 11.12
N GLU A 189 6.68 16.93 10.93
CA GLU A 189 6.10 15.73 10.33
C GLU A 189 5.06 15.06 11.23
N LYS A 190 5.22 15.15 12.55
CA LYS A 190 4.21 14.72 13.53
C LYS A 190 2.92 15.51 13.38
N ASN A 191 3.00 16.84 13.37
CA ASN A 191 1.82 17.70 13.21
C ASN A 191 1.12 17.43 11.87
N ARG A 192 1.91 17.29 10.79
CA ARG A 192 1.40 16.94 9.46
C ARG A 192 0.69 15.59 9.47
N PHE A 193 1.29 14.58 10.11
CA PHE A 193 0.71 13.25 10.23
C PHE A 193 -0.61 13.28 11.02
N GLU A 194 -0.67 13.97 12.16
CA GLU A 194 -1.87 14.08 12.99
C GLU A 194 -3.02 14.78 12.26
N GLU A 195 -2.72 15.84 11.51
CA GLU A 195 -3.71 16.52 10.66
C GLU A 195 -4.27 15.57 9.59
N LEU A 196 -3.37 14.84 8.91
CA LEU A 196 -3.73 13.85 7.91
C LEU A 196 -4.50 12.67 8.49
N LEU A 197 -4.17 12.24 9.70
CA LEU A 197 -4.82 11.14 10.38
C LEU A 197 -6.28 11.49 10.66
N ASN A 198 -6.52 12.69 11.20
CA ASN A 198 -7.87 13.18 11.45
C ASN A 198 -8.70 13.29 10.15
N ARG A 199 -8.08 13.77 9.06
CA ARG A 199 -8.74 13.82 7.75
C ARG A 199 -9.06 12.41 7.21
N ALA A 200 -8.11 11.49 7.30
CA ALA A 200 -8.28 10.11 6.87
C ALA A 200 -9.34 9.36 7.70
N GLU A 201 -9.41 9.61 9.01
CA GLU A 201 -10.45 9.06 9.90
C GLU A 201 -11.84 9.54 9.51
N LYS A 202 -12.00 10.84 9.25
CA LYS A 202 -13.27 11.41 8.77
C LYS A 202 -13.67 10.82 7.41
N ALA A 203 -12.72 10.67 6.49
CA ALA A 203 -12.97 10.08 5.18
C ALA A 203 -13.32 8.58 5.28
N ALA A 204 -12.65 7.84 6.16
CA ALA A 204 -12.90 6.41 6.37
C ALA A 204 -14.25 6.15 7.05
N ALA A 205 -14.71 7.04 7.94
CA ALA A 205 -16.00 6.93 8.62
C ALA A 205 -17.18 7.01 7.63
N THR A 206 -17.06 7.81 6.57
CA THR A 206 -18.11 7.98 5.55
C THR A 206 -18.03 6.95 4.42
N CYS A 207 -16.83 6.47 4.10
CA CYS A 207 -16.57 5.57 2.98
C CYS A 207 -16.91 4.09 3.25
N GLN A 208 -16.77 3.62 4.49
CA GLN A 208 -16.99 2.23 4.93
C GLN A 208 -16.29 1.14 4.08
N LYS A 209 -15.24 1.47 3.30
CA LYS A 209 -14.46 0.47 2.56
C LYS A 209 -13.42 -0.20 3.46
N GLN A 210 -13.47 -1.53 3.48
CA GLN A 210 -12.62 -2.37 4.34
C GLN A 210 -11.11 -2.24 4.05
N ASN A 211 -10.74 -1.91 2.81
CA ASN A 211 -9.34 -1.65 2.44
C ASN A 211 -8.81 -0.33 3.02
N ALA A 212 -9.64 0.72 3.05
CA ALA A 212 -9.30 2.01 3.67
C ALA A 212 -9.16 1.87 5.19
N GLN A 213 -10.05 1.13 5.84
CA GLN A 213 -9.95 0.86 7.28
C GLN A 213 -8.66 0.11 7.64
N ARG A 214 -8.26 -0.89 6.82
CA ARG A 214 -6.99 -1.61 6.99
C ARG A 214 -5.77 -0.70 6.88
N LEU A 215 -5.72 0.14 5.84
CA LEU A 215 -4.61 1.10 5.65
C LEU A 215 -4.53 2.12 6.79
N LEU A 216 -5.68 2.56 7.30
CA LEU A 216 -5.77 3.46 8.44
C LEU A 216 -5.20 2.82 9.72
N GLN A 217 -5.52 1.55 9.96
CA GLN A 217 -4.97 0.79 11.08
C GLN A 217 -3.45 0.60 10.95
N GLN A 218 -2.95 0.30 9.74
CA GLN A 218 -1.52 0.20 9.47
C GLN A 218 -0.78 1.52 9.71
N ALA A 219 -1.37 2.65 9.30
CA ALA A 219 -0.81 3.98 9.56
C ALA A 219 -0.72 4.27 11.06
N ARG A 220 -1.76 3.93 11.84
CA ARG A 220 -1.76 4.05 13.30
C ARG A 220 -0.69 3.17 13.95
N GLN A 221 -0.52 1.93 13.49
CA GLN A 221 0.51 1.03 13.99
C GLN A 221 1.92 1.58 13.68
N GLN A 222 2.13 2.10 12.48
CA GLN A 222 3.41 2.74 12.14
C GLN A 222 3.68 3.96 13.01
N TYR A 223 2.67 4.79 13.30
CA TYR A 223 2.82 5.94 14.18
C TYR A 223 3.27 5.55 15.60
N GLN A 224 2.79 4.42 16.15
CA GLN A 224 3.31 3.91 17.42
C GLN A 224 4.80 3.56 17.32
N ASN A 225 5.20 2.84 16.25
CA ASN A 225 6.61 2.53 16.00
C ASN A 225 7.45 3.81 15.81
N THR A 226 6.88 4.85 15.19
CA THR A 226 7.52 6.17 15.04
C THR A 226 7.75 6.83 16.38
N ARG A 227 6.76 6.85 17.28
CA ARG A 227 6.91 7.41 18.63
C ARG A 227 8.00 6.69 19.41
N GLU A 228 8.05 5.37 19.31
CA GLU A 228 9.14 4.61 19.93
C GLU A 228 10.51 4.94 19.30
N ALA A 229 10.59 5.17 18.00
CA ALA A 229 11.84 5.59 17.33
C ALA A 229 12.30 6.98 17.77
N VAL A 230 11.37 7.93 17.92
CA VAL A 230 11.63 9.28 18.47
C VAL A 230 12.12 9.19 19.91
N ASN A 231 11.45 8.40 20.77
CA ASN A 231 11.85 8.22 22.17
C ASN A 231 13.24 7.59 22.31
N ARG A 232 13.68 6.81 21.32
CA ARG A 232 15.00 6.19 21.25
C ARG A 232 16.08 7.10 20.64
N GLY A 233 15.72 8.30 20.17
CA GLY A 233 16.65 9.24 19.52
C GLY A 233 17.01 8.87 18.08
N ASP A 234 16.36 7.87 17.48
CA ASP A 234 16.59 7.47 16.08
C ASP A 234 15.71 8.29 15.14
N PHE A 235 16.02 9.59 15.06
CA PHE A 235 15.19 10.55 14.35
C PHE A 235 15.19 10.36 12.83
N LYS A 236 16.28 9.83 12.24
CA LYS A 236 16.30 9.51 10.80
C LYS A 236 15.32 8.40 10.49
N PHE A 237 15.32 7.35 11.30
CA PHE A 237 14.36 6.26 11.14
C PHE A 237 12.93 6.71 11.42
N ALA A 238 12.71 7.51 12.47
CA ALA A 238 11.40 8.08 12.78
C ALA A 238 10.85 8.93 11.62
N LEU A 239 11.67 9.75 10.98
CA LEU A 239 11.28 10.50 9.77
C LEU A 239 10.84 9.56 8.63
N SER A 240 11.57 8.46 8.41
CA SER A 240 11.18 7.47 7.39
C SER A 240 9.82 6.83 7.69
N LEU A 241 9.55 6.52 8.97
CA LEU A 241 8.27 5.98 9.40
C LEU A 241 7.14 7.00 9.29
N TYR A 242 7.39 8.28 9.57
CA TYR A 242 6.43 9.35 9.33
C TYR A 242 6.03 9.45 7.85
N TYR A 243 6.99 9.40 6.93
CA TYR A 243 6.69 9.46 5.50
C TYR A 243 5.86 8.25 5.02
N ASN A 244 6.22 7.06 5.48
CA ASN A 244 5.47 5.84 5.16
C ASN A 244 4.04 5.88 5.71
N ALA A 245 3.89 6.26 6.98
CA ALA A 245 2.58 6.36 7.62
C ALA A 245 1.71 7.46 6.98
N THR A 246 2.31 8.59 6.61
CA THR A 246 1.61 9.70 5.93
C THR A 246 1.05 9.28 4.56
N ARG A 247 1.82 8.51 3.78
CA ARG A 247 1.36 7.99 2.49
C ARG A 247 0.19 7.02 2.65
N LEU A 248 0.21 6.15 3.67
CA LEU A 248 -0.93 5.29 3.99
C LEU A 248 -2.20 6.12 4.26
N LEU A 249 -2.09 7.24 4.99
CA LEU A 249 -3.21 8.13 5.26
C LEU A 249 -3.73 8.85 4.01
N LEU A 250 -2.83 9.35 3.16
CA LEU A 250 -3.21 9.91 1.86
C LEU A 250 -3.97 8.88 1.02
N ARG A 251 -3.52 7.62 1.03
CA ARG A 251 -4.19 6.52 0.31
C ARG A 251 -5.57 6.22 0.87
N VAL A 252 -5.75 6.26 2.19
CA VAL A 252 -7.08 6.14 2.82
C VAL A 252 -7.99 7.23 2.26
N ILE A 253 -7.53 8.48 2.25
CA ILE A 253 -8.28 9.62 1.71
C ILE A 253 -8.63 9.39 0.24
N ASP A 254 -7.68 9.00 -0.61
CA ASP A 254 -7.92 8.75 -2.04
C ASP A 254 -8.96 7.65 -2.29
N ILE A 255 -8.88 6.54 -1.55
CA ILE A 255 -9.84 5.43 -1.65
C ILE A 255 -11.25 5.89 -1.23
N CYS A 256 -11.32 6.72 -0.19
CA CYS A 256 -12.58 7.22 0.36
C CYS A 256 -13.23 8.30 -0.49
N GLU A 257 -12.43 9.13 -1.16
CA GLU A 257 -12.88 10.17 -2.08
C GLU A 257 -13.16 9.64 -3.50
N GLY A 258 -13.11 8.32 -3.71
CA GLY A 258 -13.41 7.71 -5.01
C GLY A 258 -12.35 7.98 -6.08
N ARG A 259 -11.13 8.35 -5.69
CA ARG A 259 -10.02 8.51 -6.61
C ARG A 259 -9.57 7.14 -7.12
N PHE A 260 -10.10 6.70 -8.26
CA PHE A 260 -9.53 5.63 -9.07
C PHE A 260 -8.02 5.83 -9.31
N VAL A 261 -7.22 4.91 -8.77
CA VAL A 261 -5.80 4.74 -9.06
C VAL A 261 -5.69 3.38 -9.72
N SER A 262 -5.00 3.29 -10.85
CA SER A 262 -4.85 2.01 -11.53
C SER A 262 -4.08 1.03 -10.64
N ASP A 263 -4.36 -0.26 -10.73
CA ASP A 263 -3.65 -1.28 -9.95
C ASP A 263 -2.14 -1.25 -10.23
N GLN A 264 -1.75 -0.87 -11.44
CA GLN A 264 -0.35 -0.68 -11.82
C GLN A 264 0.31 0.50 -11.08
N ASP A 265 -0.33 1.67 -11.09
CA ASP A 265 0.20 2.85 -10.42
C ASP A 265 0.28 2.61 -8.90
N GLN A 266 -0.75 1.96 -8.34
CA GLN A 266 -0.76 1.57 -6.94
C GLN A 266 0.41 0.63 -6.60
N MET A 267 0.61 -0.43 -7.37
CA MET A 267 1.67 -1.40 -7.06
C MET A 267 3.07 -0.82 -7.27
N THR A 268 3.22 0.10 -8.23
CA THR A 268 4.50 0.80 -8.47
C THR A 268 4.86 1.68 -7.27
N GLU A 269 3.90 2.44 -6.74
CA GLU A 269 4.09 3.25 -5.54
C GLU A 269 4.41 2.39 -4.31
N GLU A 270 3.68 1.28 -4.13
CA GLU A 270 3.89 0.33 -3.03
C GLU A 270 5.28 -0.33 -3.08
N LEU A 271 5.76 -0.62 -4.29
CA LEU A 271 7.10 -1.15 -4.54
C LEU A 271 8.17 -0.10 -4.23
N GLU A 272 8.02 1.15 -4.69
CA GLU A 272 8.96 2.23 -4.37
C GLU A 272 9.10 2.42 -2.85
N MET A 273 7.99 2.38 -2.10
CA MET A 273 7.99 2.45 -0.64
C MET A 273 8.75 1.29 0.01
N LEU A 274 8.58 0.07 -0.51
CA LEU A 274 9.34 -1.08 -0.02
C LEU A 274 10.84 -0.91 -0.30
N GLY A 275 11.21 -0.34 -1.45
CA GLY A 275 12.60 -0.03 -1.79
C GLY A 275 13.24 0.95 -0.81
N GLU A 276 12.51 2.01 -0.42
CA GLU A 276 12.96 2.98 0.59
C GLU A 276 13.15 2.31 1.97
N LEU A 277 12.20 1.47 2.39
CA LEU A 277 12.27 0.70 3.64
C LEU A 277 13.47 -0.24 3.67
N LEU A 278 13.72 -0.97 2.56
CA LEU A 278 14.86 -1.86 2.43
C LEU A 278 16.18 -1.11 2.40
N ALA A 279 16.24 0.07 1.79
CA ALA A 279 17.44 0.90 1.83
C ALA A 279 17.82 1.28 3.27
N ALA A 280 16.84 1.67 4.10
CA ALA A 280 17.06 1.96 5.52
C ALA A 280 17.46 0.70 6.30
N ALA A 281 16.81 -0.43 6.04
CA ALA A 281 17.11 -1.71 6.68
C ALA A 281 18.48 -2.28 6.28
N ARG A 282 19.01 -1.93 5.09
CA ARG A 282 20.31 -2.38 4.60
C ARG A 282 21.46 -1.90 5.47
N GLU A 283 21.48 -0.62 5.85
CA GLU A 283 22.52 -0.06 6.73
C GLU A 283 22.52 -0.75 8.10
N GLN A 284 21.34 -1.18 8.57
CA GLN A 284 21.17 -1.89 9.84
C GLN A 284 21.58 -3.36 9.73
N ALA A 285 21.25 -4.03 8.63
CA ALA A 285 21.69 -5.40 8.38
C ALA A 285 23.22 -5.49 8.25
N SER A 286 23.89 -4.45 7.76
CA SER A 286 25.35 -4.38 7.71
C SER A 286 26.04 -4.11 9.06
N THR A 287 25.32 -3.56 10.04
CA THR A 287 25.87 -3.18 11.36
C THR A 287 25.48 -4.15 12.49
N ALA A 288 24.39 -4.91 12.33
CA ALA A 288 23.95 -5.90 13.31
C ALA A 288 24.75 -7.22 13.20
N GLN A 289 25.33 -7.70 14.31
CA GLN A 289 26.09 -8.96 14.39
C GLN A 289 25.24 -10.26 14.21
N GLY A 290 23.99 -10.17 13.78
CA GLY A 290 23.08 -11.32 13.72
C GLY A 290 22.88 -11.87 12.30
N GLN A 291 23.30 -13.12 12.05
CA GLN A 291 23.00 -13.87 10.82
C GLN A 291 21.49 -13.87 10.47
N ARG A 292 20.63 -13.82 11.48
CA ARG A 292 19.17 -13.73 11.34
C ARG A 292 18.72 -12.45 10.62
N ASN A 293 19.31 -11.29 10.92
CA ASN A 293 18.90 -10.01 10.31
C ASN A 293 19.32 -9.95 8.85
N VAL A 294 20.53 -10.43 8.55
CA VAL A 294 21.03 -10.58 7.17
C VAL A 294 20.13 -11.53 6.37
N MET A 295 19.72 -12.65 6.97
CA MET A 295 18.80 -13.59 6.32
C MET A 295 17.42 -12.97 6.03
N LEU A 296 16.82 -12.31 7.03
CA LEU A 296 15.54 -11.62 6.85
C LEU A 296 15.64 -10.55 5.77
N PHE A 297 16.75 -9.80 5.73
CA PHE A 297 16.97 -8.73 4.77
C PHE A 297 17.08 -9.28 3.36
N ASN A 298 17.90 -10.32 3.17
CA ASN A 298 18.06 -10.96 1.88
C ASN A 298 16.74 -11.55 1.36
N ARG A 299 15.90 -12.08 2.26
CA ARG A 299 14.58 -12.61 1.90
C ARG A 299 13.60 -11.50 1.54
N ALA A 300 13.57 -10.40 2.30
CA ALA A 300 12.76 -9.24 1.98
C ALA A 300 13.19 -8.58 0.65
N ASN A 301 14.49 -8.49 0.40
CA ASN A 301 15.05 -7.96 -0.84
C ASN A 301 14.76 -8.86 -2.05
N ARG A 302 14.71 -10.18 -1.86
CA ARG A 302 14.26 -11.10 -2.93
C ARG A 302 12.80 -10.84 -3.29
N LEU A 303 11.92 -10.74 -2.29
CA LEU A 303 10.49 -10.47 -2.49
C LEU A 303 10.24 -9.11 -3.17
N TYR A 304 11.10 -8.11 -2.92
CA TYR A 304 11.07 -6.84 -3.65
C TYR A 304 11.27 -7.05 -5.16
N HIS A 305 12.29 -7.79 -5.57
CA HIS A 305 12.52 -8.08 -6.99
C HIS A 305 11.43 -8.96 -7.62
N GLU A 306 10.91 -9.94 -6.87
CA GLU A 306 9.78 -10.75 -7.33
C GLU A 306 8.50 -9.93 -7.50
N ALA A 307 8.26 -8.93 -6.63
CA ALA A 307 7.16 -7.98 -6.75
C ALA A 307 7.32 -7.09 -7.98
N GLU A 308 8.53 -6.59 -8.25
CA GLU A 308 8.86 -5.81 -9.45
C GLU A 308 8.55 -6.59 -10.73
N GLU A 309 8.90 -7.87 -10.77
CA GLU A 309 8.60 -8.74 -11.90
C GLU A 309 7.10 -9.05 -12.02
N SER A 310 6.41 -9.30 -10.91
CA SER A 310 4.95 -9.49 -10.90
C SER A 310 4.20 -8.25 -11.40
N ILE A 311 4.66 -7.04 -11.07
CA ILE A 311 4.10 -5.77 -11.58
C ILE A 311 4.27 -5.67 -13.09
N ARG A 312 5.47 -5.96 -13.60
CA ARG A 312 5.76 -5.95 -15.06
C ARG A 312 4.89 -6.94 -15.83
N GLN A 313 4.52 -8.05 -15.20
CA GLN A 313 3.65 -9.08 -15.78
C GLN A 313 2.14 -8.80 -15.59
N GLY A 314 1.76 -7.68 -14.96
CA GLY A 314 0.35 -7.35 -14.66
C GLY A 314 -0.28 -8.18 -13.54
N LYS A 315 0.51 -8.94 -12.78
CA LYS A 315 0.06 -9.81 -11.67
C LYS A 315 -0.03 -9.03 -10.36
N TYR A 316 -0.87 -8.00 -10.31
CA TYR A 316 -0.91 -7.04 -9.21
C TYR A 316 -1.28 -7.64 -7.84
N VAL A 317 -2.15 -8.66 -7.81
CA VAL A 317 -2.49 -9.36 -6.55
C VAL A 317 -1.28 -10.09 -5.97
N VAL A 318 -0.46 -10.71 -6.83
CA VAL A 318 0.77 -11.42 -6.41
C VAL A 318 1.83 -10.42 -5.97
N ALA A 319 2.03 -9.35 -6.73
CA ALA A 319 2.94 -8.26 -6.37
C ALA A 319 2.61 -7.68 -4.99
N ARG A 320 1.32 -7.44 -4.72
CA ARG A 320 0.88 -6.92 -3.43
C ARG A 320 1.25 -7.84 -2.27
N ARG A 321 1.06 -9.15 -2.44
CA ARG A 321 1.43 -10.14 -1.42
C ARG A 321 2.93 -10.15 -1.16
N GLN A 322 3.74 -10.08 -2.21
CA GLN A 322 5.20 -10.04 -2.11
C GLN A 322 5.66 -8.77 -1.39
N ILE A 323 5.03 -7.62 -1.69
CA ILE A 323 5.31 -6.35 -1.02
C ILE A 323 4.97 -6.42 0.48
N ASP A 324 3.77 -6.90 0.83
CA ASP A 324 3.35 -7.05 2.22
C ASP A 324 4.30 -7.96 3.00
N LEU A 325 4.69 -9.10 2.41
CA LEU A 325 5.58 -10.06 3.05
C LEU A 325 6.98 -9.47 3.28
N ALA A 326 7.51 -8.73 2.30
CA ALA A 326 8.79 -8.06 2.45
C ALA A 326 8.76 -7.00 3.56
N ARG A 327 7.65 -6.25 3.68
CA ARG A 327 7.45 -5.31 4.80
C ARG A 327 7.41 -6.00 6.15
N ASN A 328 6.69 -7.13 6.25
CA ASN A 328 6.63 -7.94 7.47
C ASN A 328 7.99 -8.52 7.86
N LEU A 329 8.81 -8.94 6.90
CA LEU A 329 10.17 -9.40 7.21
C LEU A 329 11.06 -8.26 7.68
N THR A 330 10.89 -7.07 7.10
CA THR A 330 11.65 -5.87 7.48
C THR A 330 11.28 -5.37 8.87
N SER A 331 9.99 -5.42 9.24
CA SER A 331 9.51 -5.03 10.56
C SER A 331 9.92 -5.99 11.69
N ARG A 332 10.43 -7.19 11.36
CA ARG A 332 10.94 -8.20 12.30
C ARG A 332 12.42 -8.05 12.63
N MET A 333 13.14 -7.18 11.92
CA MET A 333 14.56 -6.93 12.18
C MET A 333 14.69 -6.05 13.44
N PRO A 334 15.39 -6.50 14.50
CA PRO A 334 15.71 -5.67 15.64
C PRO A 334 16.68 -4.57 15.22
N MET A 335 16.32 -3.33 15.54
CA MET A 335 17.11 -2.14 15.20
C MET A 335 18.35 -2.02 16.10
N ALA A 336 19.44 -1.47 15.53
CA ALA A 336 20.66 -1.18 16.28
C ALA A 336 20.37 -0.19 17.42
N GLY A 337 20.70 -0.57 18.66
CA GLY A 337 20.78 0.35 19.80
C GLY A 337 19.70 0.27 20.88
N GLY A 338 18.64 -0.54 20.72
CA GLY A 338 17.60 -0.68 21.75
C GLY A 338 17.47 -2.11 22.25
N ARG A 339 17.72 -2.35 23.55
CA ARG A 339 17.15 -3.52 24.24
C ARG A 339 15.64 -3.33 24.28
N ILE A 340 14.94 -3.74 23.22
CA ILE A 340 13.50 -3.97 23.30
C ILE A 340 13.34 -5.09 24.32
N ASP A 341 12.51 -4.89 25.34
CA ASP A 341 12.14 -5.97 26.23
C ASP A 341 11.61 -7.12 25.37
N ILE A 342 12.22 -8.29 25.50
CA ILE A 342 11.86 -9.49 24.74
C ILE A 342 10.35 -9.75 24.90
N ARG A 343 9.78 -9.39 26.06
CA ARG A 343 8.35 -9.51 26.35
C ARG A 343 7.49 -8.58 25.48
N ASP A 344 7.84 -7.30 25.40
CA ASP A 344 7.13 -6.33 24.55
C ASP A 344 7.19 -6.73 23.07
N ARG A 345 8.35 -7.21 22.63
CA ARG A 345 8.51 -7.75 21.27
C ARG A 345 7.60 -8.95 21.01
N ALA A 346 7.47 -9.85 21.98
CA ALA A 346 6.62 -11.02 21.83
C ALA A 346 5.14 -10.63 21.75
N TYR A 347 4.67 -9.65 22.54
CA TYR A 347 3.30 -9.12 22.40
C TYR A 347 3.07 -8.45 21.04
N GLN A 348 4.03 -7.66 20.54
CA GLN A 348 3.92 -7.03 19.22
C GLN A 348 3.85 -8.07 18.08
N GLU A 349 4.68 -9.11 18.13
CA GLU A 349 4.67 -10.18 17.12
C GLU A 349 3.43 -11.07 17.22
N LEU A 350 2.87 -11.26 18.42
CA LEU A 350 1.61 -11.97 18.64
C LEU A 350 0.42 -11.23 18.02
N GLU A 351 0.31 -9.92 18.25
CA GLU A 351 -0.76 -9.11 17.66
C GLU A 351 -0.66 -9.03 16.12
N ARG A 352 0.56 -9.00 15.58
CA ARG A 352 0.78 -9.12 14.13
C ARG A 352 0.27 -10.45 13.60
N LEU A 353 0.61 -11.56 14.27
CA LEU A 353 0.15 -12.89 13.87
C LEU A 353 -1.38 -13.01 13.89
N LYS A 354 -2.05 -12.47 14.92
CA LYS A 354 -3.52 -12.42 14.98
C LYS A 354 -4.12 -11.66 13.80
N THR A 355 -3.57 -10.48 13.51
CA THR A 355 -4.00 -9.64 12.37
C THR A 355 -3.81 -10.38 11.04
N ASP A 356 -2.70 -11.10 10.87
CA ASP A 356 -2.45 -11.90 9.67
C ASP A 356 -3.47 -13.04 9.56
N ILE A 357 -3.77 -13.79 10.63
CA ILE A 357 -4.78 -14.85 10.65
C ILE A 357 -6.17 -14.31 10.27
N GLU A 358 -6.60 -13.19 10.86
CA GLU A 358 -7.87 -12.52 10.54
C GLU A 358 -7.94 -12.11 9.06
N ARG A 359 -6.82 -11.68 8.48
CA ARG A 359 -6.73 -11.34 7.06
C ARG A 359 -7.04 -12.54 6.17
N PHE A 360 -6.45 -13.69 6.48
CA PHE A 360 -6.63 -14.90 5.69
C PHE A 360 -7.98 -15.59 5.92
N SER A 361 -8.58 -15.44 7.12
CA SER A 361 -9.92 -15.96 7.40
C SER A 361 -11.03 -15.14 6.72
N GLY A 362 -10.84 -13.82 6.56
CA GLY A 362 -11.80 -12.92 5.90
C GLY A 362 -11.77 -12.90 4.37
N GLU A 363 -10.67 -13.35 3.73
CA GLU A 363 -10.60 -13.48 2.27
C GLU A 363 -11.35 -14.75 1.81
N ASN A 364 -12.61 -14.60 1.37
CA ASN A 364 -13.54 -15.62 0.85
C ASN A 364 -12.98 -16.60 -0.24
N GLN A 365 -11.74 -16.45 -0.67
CA GLN A 365 -11.07 -17.34 -1.64
C GLN A 365 -10.11 -18.36 -0.99
N PHE A 366 -9.68 -18.18 0.27
CA PHE A 366 -8.70 -19.07 0.92
C PHE A 366 -9.32 -20.04 1.92
N GLY A 367 -10.31 -19.63 2.70
CA GLY A 367 -10.97 -20.49 3.71
C GLY A 367 -11.79 -21.67 3.16
N ALA A 368 -11.89 -21.83 1.84
CA ALA A 368 -12.71 -22.86 1.21
C ALA A 368 -12.02 -24.23 1.06
N THR A 369 -10.68 -24.29 1.15
CA THR A 369 -9.96 -25.57 1.03
C THR A 369 -9.72 -26.19 2.42
N PRO A 370 -9.87 -27.52 2.58
CA PRO A 370 -9.57 -28.20 3.84
C PRO A 370 -8.16 -27.89 4.36
N HIS A 371 -7.19 -27.84 3.45
CA HIS A 371 -5.79 -27.50 3.76
C HIS A 371 -5.63 -26.09 4.35
N ALA A 372 -6.23 -25.07 3.73
CA ALA A 372 -6.13 -23.71 4.24
C ALA A 372 -6.83 -23.55 5.60
N LYS A 373 -7.94 -24.27 5.81
CA LYS A 373 -8.62 -24.32 7.10
C LYS A 373 -7.75 -24.95 8.18
N ALA A 374 -7.08 -26.05 7.88
CA ALA A 374 -6.15 -26.72 8.80
C ALA A 374 -4.96 -25.82 9.18
N MET A 375 -4.35 -25.15 8.20
CA MET A 375 -3.24 -24.21 8.43
C MET A 375 -3.65 -22.99 9.26
N LEU A 376 -4.85 -22.43 9.01
CA LEU A 376 -5.38 -21.35 9.84
C LEU A 376 -5.67 -21.81 11.26
N GLN A 377 -6.28 -22.98 11.44
CA GLN A 377 -6.55 -23.55 12.75
C GLN A 377 -5.24 -23.83 13.53
N ALA A 378 -4.20 -24.30 12.85
CA ALA A 378 -2.88 -24.50 13.45
C ALA A 378 -2.19 -23.18 13.85
N ALA A 379 -2.36 -22.13 13.05
CA ALA A 379 -1.90 -20.80 13.40
C ALA A 379 -2.66 -20.24 14.63
N GLU A 380 -3.97 -20.44 14.71
CA GLU A 380 -4.80 -20.06 15.86
C GLU A 380 -4.41 -20.81 17.13
N HIS A 381 -4.12 -22.12 17.04
CA HIS A 381 -3.57 -22.87 18.18
C HIS A 381 -2.24 -22.29 18.65
N SER A 382 -1.38 -21.89 17.71
CA SER A 382 -0.09 -21.27 18.02
C SER A 382 -0.24 -19.91 18.70
N VAL A 383 -1.27 -19.12 18.35
CA VAL A 383 -1.63 -17.88 19.05
C VAL A 383 -2.03 -18.16 20.49
N LYS A 384 -2.93 -19.13 20.73
CA LYS A 384 -3.39 -19.48 22.08
C LYS A 384 -2.26 -19.99 22.95
N ASP A 385 -1.35 -20.79 22.39
CA ASP A 385 -0.17 -21.28 23.09
C ASP A 385 0.75 -20.10 23.44
N ALA A 386 1.02 -19.19 22.49
CA ALA A 386 1.82 -18.00 22.73
C ALA A 386 1.23 -17.07 23.80
N GLU A 387 -0.09 -16.85 23.82
CA GLU A 387 -0.79 -16.09 24.85
C GLU A 387 -0.56 -16.70 26.23
N ARG A 388 -0.81 -18.01 26.38
CA ARG A 388 -0.61 -18.74 27.64
C ARG A 388 0.85 -18.64 28.12
N TYR A 389 1.82 -18.75 27.21
CA TYR A 389 3.23 -18.61 27.54
C TYR A 389 3.61 -17.17 27.94
N LEU A 390 3.00 -16.14 27.35
CA LEU A 390 3.25 -14.74 27.75
C LEU A 390 2.62 -14.38 29.08
N GLU A 391 1.42 -14.89 29.37
CA GLU A 391 0.74 -14.73 30.65
C GLU A 391 1.54 -15.36 31.80
N SER A 392 2.16 -16.51 31.55
CA SER A 392 3.05 -17.20 32.50
C SER A 392 4.48 -16.64 32.56
N GLY A 393 4.79 -15.56 31.81
CA GLY A 393 6.11 -14.93 31.77
C GLY A 393 7.16 -15.68 30.94
N ARG A 394 6.78 -16.77 30.28
CA ARG A 394 7.64 -17.66 29.47
C ARG A 394 7.86 -17.13 28.05
N THR A 395 8.45 -15.95 27.96
CA THR A 395 8.59 -15.20 26.70
C THR A 395 9.36 -15.95 25.60
N GLY A 396 10.38 -16.74 25.96
CA GLY A 396 11.18 -17.51 24.99
C GLY A 396 10.36 -18.58 24.25
N ILE A 397 9.50 -19.29 24.98
CA ILE A 397 8.62 -20.34 24.45
C ILE A 397 7.48 -19.70 23.65
N ALA A 398 6.92 -18.58 24.15
CA ALA A 398 5.93 -17.81 23.41
C ALA A 398 6.43 -17.39 22.04
N LEU A 399 7.68 -16.93 21.93
CA LEU A 399 8.28 -16.58 20.63
C LEU A 399 8.39 -17.78 19.69
N GLN A 400 8.61 -19.00 20.19
CA GLN A 400 8.61 -20.20 19.34
C GLN A 400 7.21 -20.52 18.82
N ALA A 401 6.19 -20.42 19.68
CA ALA A 401 4.79 -20.58 19.27
C ALA A 401 4.41 -19.52 18.22
N ILE A 402 4.78 -18.25 18.41
CA ILE A 402 4.55 -17.18 17.42
C ILE A 402 5.28 -17.48 16.09
N LEU A 403 6.51 -17.98 16.14
CA LEU A 403 7.24 -18.36 14.93
C LEU A 403 6.58 -19.52 14.19
N ALA A 404 6.04 -20.50 14.91
CA ALA A 404 5.28 -21.61 14.33
C ALA A 404 4.01 -21.12 13.64
N GLY A 405 3.22 -20.28 14.33
CA GLY A 405 2.02 -19.65 13.76
C GLY A 405 2.33 -18.92 12.46
N ASN A 406 3.43 -18.16 12.43
CA ASN A 406 3.88 -17.48 11.23
C ASN A 406 4.27 -18.42 10.07
N ARG A 407 4.79 -19.62 10.36
CA ARG A 407 5.10 -20.63 9.33
C ARG A 407 3.81 -21.17 8.71
N PHE A 408 2.80 -21.50 9.52
CA PHE A 408 1.50 -21.95 9.03
C PHE A 408 0.81 -20.89 8.16
N VAL A 409 0.82 -19.62 8.60
CA VAL A 409 0.30 -18.50 7.81
C VAL A 409 1.08 -18.33 6.50
N SER A 410 2.39 -18.54 6.51
CA SER A 410 3.21 -18.47 5.29
C SER A 410 2.95 -19.64 4.34
N ALA A 411 2.63 -20.83 4.86
CA ALA A 411 2.33 -22.02 4.07
C ALA A 411 1.06 -21.87 3.23
N LEU A 412 0.07 -21.10 3.71
CA LEU A 412 -1.14 -20.74 2.96
C LEU A 412 -0.86 -20.04 1.61
N GLN A 413 0.36 -19.52 1.42
CA GLN A 413 0.74 -18.74 0.24
C GLN A 413 1.63 -19.52 -0.74
N ALA A 414 2.07 -20.74 -0.40
CA ALA A 414 2.93 -21.55 -1.26
C ALA A 414 2.09 -22.57 -2.07
N PRO A 415 2.40 -22.81 -3.36
CA PRO A 415 1.78 -23.91 -4.10
C PRO A 415 2.24 -25.25 -3.49
N SER A 416 1.29 -26.08 -3.05
CA SER A 416 1.54 -27.39 -2.43
C SER A 416 2.35 -28.29 -3.38
N PRO A 417 3.62 -28.60 -3.09
CA PRO A 417 4.48 -29.36 -3.98
C PRO A 417 4.68 -30.75 -3.40
N ILE A 418 3.64 -31.61 -3.36
CA ILE A 418 3.79 -32.91 -2.70
C ILE A 418 3.23 -34.06 -3.51
N ASP A 419 4.13 -34.99 -3.83
CA ASP A 419 3.83 -36.39 -4.11
C ASP A 419 3.59 -37.14 -2.77
N PRO A 420 2.36 -37.59 -2.45
CA PRO A 420 1.95 -37.96 -1.10
C PRO A 420 2.67 -39.19 -0.50
N ALA A 421 2.98 -40.18 -1.33
CA ALA A 421 3.47 -41.48 -0.85
C ALA A 421 4.89 -41.41 -0.27
N THR A 422 5.78 -40.68 -0.93
CA THR A 422 7.19 -40.53 -0.52
C THR A 422 7.35 -39.67 0.75
N ASN A 423 6.38 -38.80 1.03
CA ASN A 423 6.45 -37.89 2.18
C ASN A 423 5.88 -38.50 3.47
N LEU A 424 4.92 -39.43 3.40
CA LEU A 424 4.37 -40.08 4.59
C LEU A 424 5.44 -40.89 5.35
N GLU A 425 6.15 -41.79 4.65
CA GLU A 425 7.19 -42.64 5.27
C GLU A 425 8.29 -41.80 5.94
N LYS A 426 8.72 -40.72 5.26
CA LYS A 426 9.74 -39.82 5.78
C LYS A 426 9.25 -39.06 7.02
N LEU A 427 8.02 -38.55 7.00
CA LEU A 427 7.45 -37.82 8.13
C LEU A 427 7.21 -38.72 9.34
N SER A 428 6.76 -39.96 9.13
CA SER A 428 6.65 -40.96 10.20
C SER A 428 8.03 -41.26 10.83
N ALA A 429 9.06 -41.46 10.01
CA ALA A 429 10.42 -41.67 10.51
C ALA A 429 10.96 -40.45 11.28
N ASP A 430 10.72 -39.24 10.79
CA ASP A 430 11.12 -38.01 11.48
C ASP A 430 10.36 -37.81 12.81
N LEU A 431 9.08 -38.19 12.87
CA LEU A 431 8.26 -38.15 14.08
C LEU A 431 8.75 -39.16 15.14
N ASP A 432 9.06 -40.38 14.74
CA ASP A 432 9.58 -41.41 15.64
C ASP A 432 10.97 -41.04 16.18
N ARG A 433 11.81 -40.44 15.32
CA ARG A 433 13.08 -39.87 15.76
C ARG A 433 12.87 -38.76 16.80
N LEU A 434 11.92 -37.85 16.58
CA LEU A 434 11.61 -36.79 17.52
C LEU A 434 11.14 -37.35 18.88
N LYS A 435 10.23 -38.35 18.87
CA LYS A 435 9.79 -39.06 20.09
C LYS A 435 10.97 -39.64 20.86
N SER A 436 11.86 -40.35 20.18
CA SER A 436 13.03 -40.96 20.79
C SER A 436 14.00 -39.92 21.37
N GLU A 437 14.22 -38.80 20.69
CA GLU A 437 15.07 -37.72 21.22
C GLU A 437 14.45 -37.09 22.48
N ILE A 438 13.12 -36.87 22.52
CA ILE A 438 12.41 -36.36 23.70
C ILE A 438 12.53 -37.32 24.87
N GLU A 439 12.21 -38.60 24.68
CA GLU A 439 12.31 -39.63 25.72
C GLU A 439 13.73 -39.74 26.28
N SER A 440 14.75 -39.64 25.42
CA SER A 440 16.15 -39.70 25.86
C SER A 440 16.53 -38.56 26.81
N LEU A 441 16.00 -37.36 26.57
CA LEU A 441 16.29 -36.17 27.39
C LEU A 441 15.42 -36.10 28.64
N GLN A 442 14.18 -36.62 28.60
CA GLN A 442 13.33 -36.67 29.79
C GLN A 442 13.87 -37.61 30.88
N ASN A 443 14.60 -38.65 30.47
CA ASN A 443 15.25 -39.59 31.38
C ASN A 443 16.55 -39.07 32.00
N ASP A 444 17.03 -37.89 31.61
CA ASP A 444 18.20 -37.25 32.22
C ASP A 444 17.79 -36.47 33.49
N GLU A 445 18.18 -36.99 34.65
CA GLU A 445 17.85 -36.45 35.97
C GLU A 445 18.44 -35.05 36.22
N GLN A 446 19.45 -34.63 35.45
CA GLN A 446 20.12 -33.34 35.61
C GLN A 446 19.51 -32.21 34.76
N LEU A 447 18.41 -32.47 34.05
CA LEU A 447 17.78 -31.45 33.21
C LEU A 447 17.26 -30.25 34.02
N ALA A 448 17.60 -29.05 33.53
CA ALA A 448 17.06 -27.81 34.05
C ALA A 448 15.52 -27.77 33.96
N PRO A 449 14.80 -27.14 34.91
CA PRO A 449 13.34 -27.01 34.87
C PRO A 449 12.83 -26.38 33.56
N GLU A 450 13.55 -25.39 33.03
CA GLU A 450 13.23 -24.72 31.76
C GLU A 450 13.36 -25.66 30.55
N ALA A 451 14.33 -26.58 30.59
CA ALA A 451 14.49 -27.61 29.56
C ALA A 451 13.34 -28.63 29.61
N LYS A 452 12.83 -28.98 30.80
CA LYS A 452 11.66 -29.85 30.95
C LYS A 452 10.41 -29.23 30.34
N GLU A 453 10.19 -27.94 30.55
CA GLU A 453 9.05 -27.22 29.95
C GLU A 453 9.12 -27.16 28.40
N LEU A 454 10.33 -27.04 27.84
CA LEU A 454 10.54 -27.11 26.39
C LEU A 454 10.26 -28.51 25.84
N LEU A 455 10.60 -29.56 26.59
CA LEU A 455 10.29 -30.94 26.22
C LEU A 455 8.78 -31.23 26.29
N GLU A 456 8.07 -30.75 27.31
CA GLU A 456 6.60 -30.84 27.37
C GLU A 456 5.93 -30.15 26.16
N ALA A 457 6.44 -28.97 25.76
CA ALA A 457 5.97 -28.30 24.55
C ALA A 457 6.30 -29.11 23.28
N ALA A 458 7.45 -29.78 23.23
CA ALA A 458 7.83 -30.66 22.12
C ALA A 458 6.94 -31.90 22.03
N GLU A 459 6.54 -32.50 23.15
CA GLU A 459 5.56 -33.61 23.20
C GLU A 459 4.20 -33.19 22.66
N GLN A 460 3.74 -31.98 22.98
CA GLN A 460 2.50 -31.46 22.41
C GLN A 460 2.59 -31.35 20.88
N MET A 461 3.77 -31.00 20.34
CA MET A 461 3.98 -30.99 18.90
C MET A 461 4.01 -32.39 18.29
N VAL A 462 4.58 -33.37 19.00
CA VAL A 462 4.50 -34.79 18.60
C VAL A 462 3.04 -35.25 18.52
N SER A 463 2.22 -34.94 19.52
CA SER A 463 0.80 -35.30 19.55
C SER A 463 0.04 -34.68 18.37
N ARG A 464 0.25 -33.39 18.11
CA ARG A 464 -0.37 -32.69 16.97
C ARG A 464 0.14 -33.19 15.62
N ALA A 465 1.42 -33.51 15.51
CA ALA A 465 2.00 -34.12 14.30
C ALA A 465 1.41 -35.50 14.02
N GLN A 466 1.27 -36.34 15.05
CA GLN A 466 0.65 -37.66 14.92
C GLN A 466 -0.80 -37.53 14.45
N GLN A 467 -1.59 -36.68 15.10
CA GLN A 467 -2.97 -36.42 14.68
C GLN A 467 -3.04 -35.93 13.23
N SER A 468 -2.14 -35.04 12.83
CA SER A 468 -2.08 -34.53 11.44
C SER A 468 -1.71 -35.62 10.44
N LEU A 469 -0.84 -36.58 10.80
CA LEU A 469 -0.55 -37.74 9.95
C LEU A 469 -1.76 -38.67 9.82
N ASP A 470 -2.48 -38.90 10.91
CA ASP A 470 -3.68 -39.73 10.94
C ASP A 470 -4.81 -39.13 10.07
N ASP A 471 -4.91 -37.79 10.06
CA ASP A 471 -5.85 -37.01 9.24
C ASP A 471 -5.36 -36.81 7.78
N ASN A 472 -4.21 -37.39 7.40
CA ASN A 472 -3.55 -37.26 6.09
C ASN A 472 -3.17 -35.80 5.71
N GLU A 473 -2.93 -34.96 6.71
CA GLU A 473 -2.50 -33.56 6.58
C GLU A 473 -0.95 -33.47 6.63
N LEU A 474 -0.29 -34.02 5.61
CA LEU A 474 1.17 -34.23 5.60
C LEU A 474 2.01 -32.94 5.79
N GLU A 475 1.59 -31.82 5.21
CA GLU A 475 2.30 -30.54 5.40
C GLU A 475 2.21 -30.06 6.85
N LEU A 476 1.05 -30.26 7.49
CA LEU A 476 0.81 -29.83 8.86
C LEU A 476 1.65 -30.67 9.83
N ALA A 477 1.66 -31.99 9.61
CA ALA A 477 2.54 -32.91 10.32
C ALA A 477 4.02 -32.50 10.23
N GLY A 478 4.49 -32.17 9.02
CA GLY A 478 5.88 -31.75 8.81
C GLY A 478 6.27 -30.48 9.55
N GLU A 479 5.38 -29.49 9.64
CA GLU A 479 5.66 -28.26 10.37
C GLU A 479 5.65 -28.47 11.90
N TYR A 480 4.74 -29.30 12.43
CA TYR A 480 4.76 -29.67 13.85
C TYR A 480 6.03 -30.44 14.23
N ILE A 481 6.48 -31.38 13.39
CA ILE A 481 7.74 -32.12 13.59
C ILE A 481 8.94 -31.16 13.61
N LYS A 482 9.03 -30.23 12.67
CA LYS A 482 10.08 -29.20 12.65
C LYS A 482 10.06 -28.34 13.91
N LEU A 483 8.89 -27.99 14.43
CA LEU A 483 8.79 -27.20 15.66
C LEU A 483 9.28 -28.02 16.86
N GLY A 484 8.87 -29.28 16.96
CA GLY A 484 9.33 -30.20 18.01
C GLY A 484 10.86 -30.32 18.05
N PHE A 485 11.52 -30.53 16.90
CA PHE A 485 12.99 -30.57 16.86
C PHE A 485 13.65 -29.25 17.28
N ASN A 486 13.07 -28.09 16.95
CA ASN A 486 13.59 -26.81 17.41
C ASN A 486 13.48 -26.64 18.93
N LEU A 487 12.39 -27.12 19.53
CA LEU A 487 12.18 -27.09 20.98
C LEU A 487 13.16 -28.03 21.70
N VAL A 488 13.35 -29.25 21.16
CA VAL A 488 14.35 -30.22 21.66
C VAL A 488 15.77 -29.72 21.53
N GLN A 489 16.11 -29.00 20.45
CA GLN A 489 17.43 -28.41 20.31
C GLN A 489 17.67 -27.33 21.36
N LYS A 490 16.65 -26.50 21.62
CA LYS A 490 16.70 -25.45 22.65
C LYS A 490 16.75 -25.97 24.07
N SER A 491 16.20 -27.16 24.34
CA SER A 491 16.31 -27.77 25.68
C SER A 491 17.72 -28.29 25.99
N LYS A 492 18.61 -28.34 24.98
CA LYS A 492 20.02 -28.74 25.11
C LYS A 492 20.97 -27.53 25.20
N GLU A 493 20.48 -26.32 24.95
CA GLU A 493 21.21 -25.04 25.11
C GLU A 493 21.14 -24.58 26.57
#